data_AF-A0A2J8T9P5-F1
#
_entry.id   AF-A0A2J8T9P5-F1
#
_cell.length_a   1.000
_cell.length_b   1.000
_cell.length_c   1.000
_cell.angle_alpha   90.00
_cell.angle_beta   90.00
_cell.angle_gamma   90.00
#
_symmetry.space_group_name_H-M   'P 1'
#
loop_
_entity.id
_entity.type
_entity.pdbx_description
1 polymer ?
#
loop_
_entity_poly.entity_id
_entity_poly.type
_entity_poly.pdbx_seq_one_letter_code
_entity_poly.pdbx_strand_id
1 'polypeptide(L)'
;MCTHYTQIVWATTNKIGCAVNTCRKMTVWGEVWENAVYFVCNYSPKGNWIGEAPYKNGRPCSECPPSYGGGCRNNLCYREETYTPKPETDEMNEVETAPIPEENHVWLQPRVMRPTKPKKTSAVNYMTQVVRCDTKMKDRCKGSTCNRYQCPAGCLNHKAKIFGTLFYESSSSICRAAIHYGILDDKGGLVDITRNGKVPFFVKSERHGV
;
A
#
# COMPACT_ATOMS: atom_id res chain seq x y z
N MET A 1 13.79 -2.16 -16.38
CA MET A 1 13.48 -1.41 -15.14
C MET A 1 14.33 -1.95 -14.01
N CYS A 2 15.59 -1.53 -13.91
CA CYS A 2 16.52 -2.03 -12.89
C CYS A 2 16.87 -0.97 -11.83
N THR A 3 16.72 0.31 -12.18
CA THR A 3 17.11 1.46 -11.35
C THR A 3 16.35 1.53 -10.02
N HIS A 4 15.08 1.15 -9.96
CA HIS A 4 14.35 1.16 -8.69
C HIS A 4 14.78 0.02 -7.76
N TYR A 5 14.95 -1.20 -8.31
CA TYR A 5 15.40 -2.36 -7.54
C TYR A 5 16.77 -2.11 -6.92
N THR A 6 17.73 -1.65 -7.72
CA THR A 6 19.11 -1.43 -7.25
C THR A 6 19.19 -0.43 -6.10
N GLN A 7 18.32 0.60 -6.08
CA GLN A 7 18.28 1.57 -4.98
C GLN A 7 17.75 0.94 -3.68
N ILE A 8 16.77 0.04 -3.77
CA ILE A 8 16.20 -0.63 -2.60
C ILE A 8 17.24 -1.55 -1.95
N VAL A 9 18.03 -2.26 -2.75
CA VAL A 9 19.04 -3.23 -2.26
C VAL A 9 20.43 -2.62 -2.09
N TRP A 10 20.55 -1.30 -2.06
CA TRP A 10 21.85 -0.62 -1.98
C TRP A 10 22.42 -0.69 -0.57
N ALA A 11 23.49 -1.48 -0.36
CA ALA A 11 24.02 -1.86 0.96
C ALA A 11 24.39 -0.68 1.87
N THR A 12 24.83 0.44 1.30
CA THR A 12 25.18 1.62 2.10
C THR A 12 23.98 2.49 2.47
N THR A 13 22.82 2.29 1.83
CA THR A 13 21.59 3.04 2.12
C THR A 13 20.98 2.53 3.42
N ASN A 14 20.83 3.42 4.40
CA ASN A 14 20.38 3.06 5.74
C ASN A 14 19.23 3.91 6.28
N LYS A 15 18.80 4.92 5.51
CA LYS A 15 17.66 5.77 5.81
C LYS A 15 16.77 5.86 4.59
N ILE A 16 15.47 5.78 4.81
CA ILE A 16 14.44 5.93 3.79
C ILE A 16 13.32 6.79 4.34
N GLY A 17 12.79 7.69 3.52
CA GLY A 17 11.57 8.43 3.80
C GLY A 17 10.66 8.37 2.59
N CYS A 18 9.40 7.98 2.78
CA CYS A 18 8.46 7.81 1.68
C CYS A 18 7.23 8.69 1.88
N ALA A 19 6.62 9.11 0.78
CA ALA A 19 5.37 9.85 0.76
C ALA A 19 4.46 9.30 -0.33
N VAL A 20 3.15 9.37 -0.09
CA VAL A 20 2.11 8.95 -1.03
C VAL A 20 1.09 10.07 -1.21
N ASN A 21 0.70 10.34 -2.45
CA ASN A 21 -0.35 11.30 -2.75
C ASN A 21 -1.23 10.81 -3.92
N THR A 22 -2.53 11.13 -3.89
CA THR A 22 -3.44 10.82 -5.02
C THR A 22 -3.61 12.05 -5.91
N CYS A 23 -3.06 12.00 -7.12
CA CYS A 23 -3.16 13.03 -8.14
C CYS A 23 -4.41 12.82 -9.01
N ARG A 24 -5.36 13.76 -8.96
CA ARG A 24 -6.61 13.68 -9.75
C ARG A 24 -6.39 13.57 -11.25
N LYS A 25 -5.37 14.26 -11.78
CA LYS A 25 -4.92 14.17 -13.18
C LYS A 25 -3.40 14.22 -13.20
N MET A 26 -2.75 13.23 -13.77
CA MET A 26 -1.30 13.19 -13.92
C MET A 26 -0.94 12.81 -15.35
N THR A 27 -0.07 13.58 -16.00
CA THR A 27 0.38 13.28 -17.36
C THR A 27 1.66 12.48 -17.29
N VAL A 28 1.65 11.25 -17.79
CA VAL A 28 2.78 10.34 -17.75
C VAL A 28 3.02 9.85 -19.18
N TRP A 29 4.17 10.21 -19.76
CA TRP A 29 4.53 9.84 -21.15
C TRP A 29 3.49 10.21 -22.22
N GLY A 30 2.77 11.33 -22.04
CA GLY A 30 1.75 11.81 -22.98
C GLY A 30 0.33 11.27 -22.75
N GLU A 31 0.14 10.33 -21.81
CA GLU A 31 -1.19 9.86 -21.39
C GLU A 31 -1.62 10.50 -20.08
N VAL A 32 -2.92 10.83 -19.96
CA VAL A 32 -3.50 11.40 -18.74
C VAL A 32 -4.08 10.28 -17.88
N TRP A 33 -3.53 10.13 -16.68
CA TRP A 33 -3.98 9.18 -15.67
C TRP A 33 -4.89 9.90 -14.67
N GLU A 34 -6.13 9.42 -14.53
CA GLU A 34 -7.09 9.95 -13.56
C GLU A 34 -6.94 9.25 -12.21
N ASN A 35 -6.98 10.02 -11.12
CA ASN A 35 -6.83 9.54 -9.74
C ASN A 35 -5.59 8.63 -9.55
N ALA A 36 -4.45 9.05 -10.09
CA ALA A 36 -3.19 8.32 -10.00
C ALA A 36 -2.58 8.46 -8.60
N VAL A 37 -2.24 7.34 -7.96
CA VAL A 37 -1.43 7.33 -6.74
C VAL A 37 0.03 7.50 -7.12
N TYR A 38 0.64 8.55 -6.58
CA TYR A 38 2.04 8.90 -6.74
C TYR A 38 2.78 8.59 -5.44
N PHE A 39 3.64 7.57 -5.48
CA PHE A 39 4.43 7.10 -4.36
C PHE A 39 5.91 7.37 -4.62
N VAL A 40 6.57 8.06 -3.69
CA VAL A 40 7.96 8.48 -3.82
C VAL A 40 8.71 8.16 -2.54
N CYS A 41 9.91 7.60 -2.67
CA CYS A 41 10.83 7.41 -1.56
C CYS A 41 12.15 8.12 -1.85
N ASN A 42 12.66 8.81 -0.84
CA ASN A 42 14.01 9.35 -0.79
C ASN A 42 14.89 8.41 0.03
N TYR A 43 16.11 8.18 -0.45
CA TYR A 43 17.07 7.25 0.13
C TYR A 43 18.33 8.00 0.54
N SER A 44 18.85 7.69 1.72
CA SER A 44 20.08 8.26 2.24
C SER A 44 20.96 7.18 2.88
N PRO A 45 22.27 7.16 2.58
CA PRO A 45 22.92 7.78 1.42
C PRO A 45 22.29 7.36 0.09
N LYS A 46 22.46 8.17 -0.97
CA LYS A 46 21.96 7.80 -2.30
C LYS A 46 22.70 6.59 -2.85
N GLY A 47 21.99 5.74 -3.57
CA GLY A 47 22.54 4.60 -4.30
C GLY A 47 22.61 4.86 -5.81
N ASN A 48 22.59 3.77 -6.58
CA ASN A 48 22.58 3.78 -8.05
C ASN A 48 23.73 4.55 -8.68
N TRP A 49 24.91 4.45 -8.09
CA TRP A 49 26.11 4.99 -8.69
C TRP A 49 26.43 4.21 -9.97
N ILE A 50 26.71 4.94 -11.06
CA ILE A 50 26.93 4.32 -12.36
C ILE A 50 28.23 3.50 -12.33
N GLY A 51 28.15 2.25 -12.77
CA GLY A 51 29.28 1.32 -12.72
C GLY A 51 29.55 0.67 -11.36
N GLU A 52 28.77 0.98 -10.33
CA GLU A 52 28.87 0.34 -9.02
C GLU A 52 27.79 -0.73 -8.81
N ALA A 53 28.17 -1.80 -8.09
CA ALA A 53 27.23 -2.81 -7.65
C ALA A 53 26.49 -2.34 -6.38
N PRO A 54 25.20 -2.66 -6.23
CA PRO A 54 24.42 -2.23 -5.08
C PRO A 54 24.92 -2.81 -3.74
N TYR A 55 25.58 -3.97 -3.78
CA TYR A 55 26.18 -4.61 -2.62
C TYR A 55 27.37 -5.46 -3.05
N LYS A 56 28.24 -5.80 -2.09
CA LYS A 56 29.34 -6.74 -2.29
C LYS A 56 28.82 -8.18 -2.24
N ASN A 57 29.25 -9.01 -3.19
CA ASN A 57 28.95 -10.44 -3.15
C ASN A 57 29.79 -11.12 -2.06
N GLY A 58 29.17 -11.95 -1.23
CA GLY A 58 29.86 -12.63 -0.15
C GLY A 58 28.92 -13.34 0.82
N ARG A 59 29.49 -13.83 1.93
CA ARG A 59 28.69 -14.36 3.04
C ARG A 59 27.95 -13.19 3.72
N PRO A 60 26.68 -13.36 4.12
CA PRO A 60 25.97 -12.31 4.86
C PRO A 60 26.77 -11.83 6.06
N CYS A 61 26.79 -10.51 6.27
CA CYS A 61 27.45 -9.85 7.39
C CYS A 61 28.97 -10.05 7.51
N SER A 62 29.66 -10.64 6.52
CA SER A 62 31.12 -10.85 6.60
C SER A 62 31.93 -9.55 6.60
N GLU A 63 31.34 -8.46 6.11
CA GLU A 63 31.97 -7.15 5.99
C GLU A 63 31.06 -6.03 6.56
N CYS A 64 30.40 -6.28 7.69
CA CYS A 64 29.61 -5.22 8.32
C CYS A 64 30.50 -4.06 8.81
N PRO A 65 30.13 -2.80 8.54
CA PRO A 65 30.93 -1.66 8.96
C PRO A 65 30.98 -1.54 10.50
N PRO A 66 32.12 -1.11 11.08
CA PRO A 66 32.28 -0.95 12.53
C PRO A 66 31.24 -0.01 13.17
N SER A 67 30.72 0.95 12.39
CA SER A 67 29.66 1.86 12.83
C SER A 67 28.36 1.16 13.22
N TYR A 68 28.19 -0.12 12.85
CA TYR A 68 27.05 -0.96 13.22
C TYR A 68 27.39 -1.94 14.36
N GLY A 69 28.52 -1.78 15.05
CA GLY A 69 28.88 -2.63 16.19
C GLY A 69 29.12 -4.10 15.84
N GLY A 70 29.27 -4.43 14.55
CA GLY A 70 29.46 -5.82 14.07
C GLY A 70 28.25 -6.73 14.22
N GLY A 71 27.08 -6.19 14.60
CA GLY A 71 25.86 -6.97 14.76
C GLY A 71 25.30 -7.45 13.41
N CYS A 72 24.79 -8.68 13.40
CA CYS A 72 24.13 -9.27 12.25
C CYS A 72 22.77 -9.81 12.66
N ARG A 73 21.70 -9.33 12.01
CA ARG A 73 20.34 -9.81 12.24
C ARG A 73 19.64 -9.99 10.91
N ASN A 74 19.06 -11.17 10.67
CA ASN A 74 18.35 -11.51 9.43
C ASN A 74 19.16 -11.17 8.17
N ASN A 75 20.46 -11.50 8.16
CA ASN A 75 21.40 -11.21 7.06
C ASN A 75 21.67 -9.72 6.79
N LEU A 76 21.33 -8.82 7.72
CA LEU A 76 21.59 -7.39 7.63
C LEU A 76 22.51 -6.92 8.77
N CYS A 77 23.38 -5.95 8.46
CA CYS A 77 24.20 -5.28 9.44
C CYS A 77 23.33 -4.40 10.34
N TYR A 78 23.39 -4.64 11.64
CA TYR A 78 22.52 -3.99 12.61
C TYR A 78 23.33 -3.48 13.78
N ARG A 79 23.04 -2.23 14.19
CA ARG A 79 23.63 -1.61 15.38
C ARG A 79 22.67 -1.80 16.54
N GLU A 80 23.11 -2.46 17.60
CA GLU A 80 22.44 -2.35 18.90
C GLU A 80 22.68 -0.94 19.45
N GLU A 81 21.81 0.00 19.12
CA GLU A 81 21.71 1.22 19.91
C GLU A 81 20.88 0.91 21.16
N THR A 82 21.35 1.32 22.34
CA THR A 82 20.60 1.36 23.60
C THR A 82 19.49 2.41 23.58
N TYR A 83 18.93 2.69 22.41
CA TYR A 83 17.66 3.37 22.28
C TYR A 83 16.60 2.30 22.47
N THR A 84 15.87 2.35 23.59
CA THR A 84 14.61 1.63 23.70
C THR A 84 13.82 1.94 22.44
N PRO A 85 13.58 0.97 21.54
CA PRO A 85 12.67 1.19 20.45
C PRO A 85 11.37 1.60 21.13
N LYS A 86 10.88 2.82 20.88
CA LYS A 86 9.43 3.01 21.05
C LYS A 86 8.82 1.86 20.24
N PRO A 87 7.92 1.07 20.83
CA PRO A 87 7.26 0.00 20.09
C PRO A 87 6.79 0.59 18.76
N GLU A 88 6.98 -0.14 17.66
CA GLU A 88 6.37 0.18 16.37
C GLU A 88 4.86 0.31 16.62
N THR A 89 4.39 1.53 16.87
CA THR A 89 2.97 1.84 16.98
C THR A 89 2.46 2.07 15.58
N ASP A 90 1.20 1.73 15.33
CA ASP A 90 0.53 1.97 14.04
C ASP A 90 0.66 3.43 13.57
N GLU A 91 0.97 4.38 14.45
CA GLU A 91 1.26 5.78 14.16
C GLU A 91 2.45 5.99 13.20
N MET A 92 3.46 5.11 13.18
CA MET A 92 4.60 5.23 12.25
C MET A 92 4.25 4.78 10.82
N ASN A 93 3.12 4.10 10.64
CA ASN A 93 2.55 3.72 9.34
C ASN A 93 1.45 4.69 8.88
N GLU A 94 1.05 5.64 9.73
CA GLU A 94 0.08 6.65 9.36
C GLU A 94 0.73 7.74 8.50
N VAL A 95 0.04 8.13 7.43
CA VAL A 95 0.47 9.23 6.58
C VAL A 95 0.31 10.52 7.40
N GLU A 96 1.43 11.10 7.80
CA GLU A 96 1.47 12.37 8.53
C GLU A 96 0.68 13.41 7.71
N THR A 97 -0.46 13.83 8.25
CA THR A 97 -1.38 14.72 7.53
C THR A 97 -0.81 16.13 7.62
N ALA A 98 -0.74 16.85 6.51
CA ALA A 98 -0.19 18.20 6.49
C ALA A 98 -0.84 19.07 7.58
N PRO A 99 -0.06 19.80 8.41
CA PRO A 99 -0.62 20.70 9.41
C PRO A 99 -1.55 21.70 8.72
N ILE A 100 -2.75 21.84 9.27
CA ILE A 100 -3.67 22.93 8.89
C ILE A 100 -2.92 24.22 9.26
N PRO A 101 -2.86 25.26 8.40
CA PRO A 101 -2.23 26.52 8.76
C PRO A 101 -2.86 27.04 10.05
N GLU A 102 -2.05 27.25 11.10
CA GLU A 102 -2.51 27.86 12.34
C GLU A 102 -3.05 29.26 12.02
N GLU A 103 -4.37 29.42 12.15
CA GLU A 103 -5.04 30.69 12.01
C GLU A 103 -4.73 31.51 13.26
N ASN A 104 -3.82 32.48 13.16
CA ASN A 104 -3.53 33.42 14.23
C ASN A 104 -4.84 34.13 14.65
N HIS A 105 -5.40 33.71 15.78
CA HIS A 105 -6.58 34.32 16.37
C HIS A 105 -6.26 35.73 16.88
N VAL A 106 -6.52 36.74 16.05
CA VAL A 106 -6.77 38.11 16.52
C VAL A 106 -8.25 38.18 16.91
N TRP A 107 -8.51 38.51 18.18
CA TRP A 107 -9.86 38.70 18.70
C TRP A 107 -10.54 39.91 18.03
N LEU A 108 -11.43 39.66 17.08
CA LEU A 108 -12.43 40.62 16.63
C LEU A 108 -13.82 40.14 17.11
N GLN A 109 -14.59 41.07 17.64
CA GLN A 109 -15.84 40.82 18.37
C GLN A 109 -16.88 40.00 17.58
N PRO A 110 -17.74 39.23 18.27
CA PRO A 110 -18.61 38.24 17.64
C PRO A 110 -19.75 38.89 16.84
N ARG A 111 -19.82 38.62 15.53
CA ARG A 111 -21.06 38.79 14.76
C ARG A 111 -21.95 37.57 14.97
N VAL A 112 -23.23 37.85 15.26
CA VAL A 112 -24.31 36.87 15.36
C VAL A 112 -24.38 36.01 14.08
N MET A 113 -23.96 34.75 14.17
CA MET A 113 -24.12 33.79 13.08
C MET A 113 -25.44 33.03 13.22
N ARG A 114 -26.24 33.07 12.15
CA ARG A 114 -27.42 32.21 11.97
C ARG A 114 -27.00 30.74 11.90
N PRO A 115 -27.86 29.78 12.29
CA PRO A 115 -27.50 28.37 12.33
C PRO A 115 -27.17 27.84 10.92
N THR A 116 -25.91 27.51 10.70
CA THR A 116 -25.45 26.76 9.52
C THR A 116 -25.85 25.30 9.64
N LYS A 117 -26.48 24.78 8.59
CA LYS A 117 -26.86 23.36 8.41
C LYS A 117 -25.65 22.43 8.66
N PRO A 118 -25.87 21.21 9.17
CA PRO A 118 -24.79 20.25 9.41
C PRO A 118 -24.05 19.97 8.11
N LYS A 119 -22.74 20.27 8.09
CA LYS A 119 -21.84 19.84 7.02
C LYS A 119 -21.77 18.32 7.08
N LYS A 120 -22.14 17.67 5.97
CA LYS A 120 -21.89 16.24 5.76
C LYS A 120 -20.40 15.97 6.02
N THR A 121 -20.13 15.00 6.88
CA THR A 121 -18.79 14.45 7.10
C THR A 121 -18.16 14.13 5.75
N SER A 122 -16.95 14.65 5.53
CA SER A 122 -16.16 14.40 4.32
C SER A 122 -15.94 12.90 4.18
N ALA A 123 -16.36 12.33 3.06
CA ALA A 123 -16.09 10.94 2.72
C ALA A 123 -14.57 10.72 2.75
N VAL A 124 -14.11 9.83 3.63
CA VAL A 124 -12.74 9.35 3.65
C VAL A 124 -12.51 8.65 2.32
N ASN A 125 -11.80 9.29 1.40
CA ASN A 125 -11.35 8.68 0.15
C ASN A 125 -10.22 7.72 0.48
N TYR A 126 -10.55 6.54 1.02
CA TYR A 126 -9.65 5.41 0.97
C TYR A 126 -9.25 5.22 -0.50
N MET A 127 -7.95 5.05 -0.80
CA MET A 127 -7.41 4.80 -2.15
C MET A 127 -7.92 3.43 -2.66
N THR A 128 -9.20 3.33 -2.97
CA THR A 128 -9.93 2.09 -3.24
C THR A 128 -10.66 2.22 -4.57
N GLN A 129 -10.66 1.15 -5.37
CA GLN A 129 -11.52 1.07 -6.54
C GLN A 129 -12.86 0.47 -6.13
N VAL A 130 -13.95 1.21 -6.33
CA VAL A 130 -15.31 0.67 -6.19
C VAL A 130 -15.56 -0.28 -7.36
N VAL A 131 -15.74 -1.56 -7.05
CA VAL A 131 -15.88 -2.63 -8.06
C VAL A 131 -17.28 -3.23 -8.03
N ARG A 132 -17.59 -4.03 -9.05
CA ARG A 132 -18.83 -4.82 -9.10
C ARG A 132 -18.54 -6.26 -8.66
N CYS A 133 -19.57 -6.99 -8.24
CA CYS A 133 -19.41 -8.39 -7.80
C CYS A 133 -18.82 -9.34 -8.87
N ASP A 134 -18.88 -8.98 -10.15
CA ASP A 134 -18.31 -9.73 -11.27
C ASP A 134 -16.89 -9.30 -11.66
N THR A 135 -16.36 -8.23 -11.07
CA THR A 135 -15.03 -7.70 -11.38
C THR A 135 -13.94 -8.70 -10.98
N LYS A 136 -13.01 -8.94 -11.92
CA LYS A 136 -11.93 -9.92 -11.79
C LYS A 136 -10.59 -9.23 -11.67
N MET A 137 -9.61 -9.94 -11.10
CA MET A 137 -8.25 -9.40 -10.99
C MET A 137 -7.56 -9.21 -12.36
N LYS A 138 -7.98 -9.97 -13.38
CA LYS A 138 -7.50 -9.82 -14.75
C LYS A 138 -8.11 -8.64 -15.51
N ASP A 139 -9.19 -8.04 -14.99
CA ASP A 139 -9.84 -6.91 -15.67
C ASP A 139 -8.94 -5.68 -15.60
N ARG A 140 -9.12 -4.73 -16.55
CA ARG A 140 -8.29 -3.52 -16.59
C ARG A 140 -8.56 -2.65 -15.36
N CYS A 141 -7.54 -2.57 -14.52
CA CYS A 141 -7.40 -1.60 -13.46
C CYS A 141 -7.43 -0.16 -14.00
N LYS A 142 -8.27 0.68 -13.40
CA LYS A 142 -8.25 2.12 -13.63
C LYS A 142 -7.42 2.80 -12.52
N GLY A 143 -6.18 3.19 -12.83
CA GLY A 143 -5.26 3.84 -11.88
C GLY A 143 -4.04 3.00 -11.50
N SER A 144 -3.15 3.56 -10.67
CA SER A 144 -1.82 2.99 -10.35
C SER A 144 -1.82 1.94 -9.23
N THR A 145 -2.81 1.92 -8.34
CA THR A 145 -2.93 0.91 -7.27
C THR A 145 -4.15 0.03 -7.50
N CYS A 146 -3.89 -1.23 -7.82
CA CYS A 146 -4.94 -2.23 -8.03
C CYS A 146 -4.88 -3.36 -7.00
N ASN A 147 -4.37 -3.02 -5.82
CA ASN A 147 -4.23 -3.98 -4.73
C ASN A 147 -5.31 -3.76 -3.67
N ARG A 148 -6.16 -2.72 -3.79
CA ARG A 148 -7.20 -2.38 -2.81
C ARG A 148 -8.53 -2.08 -3.49
N TYR A 149 -9.56 -2.85 -3.15
CA TYR A 149 -10.87 -2.82 -3.78
C TYR A 149 -11.99 -2.67 -2.75
N GLN A 150 -13.06 -1.97 -3.14
CA GLN A 150 -14.27 -1.83 -2.35
C GLN A 150 -15.41 -2.63 -3.00
N CYS A 151 -15.79 -3.70 -2.32
CA CYS A 151 -16.85 -4.60 -2.74
C CYS A 151 -18.22 -4.13 -2.21
N PRO A 152 -19.26 -4.11 -3.07
CA PRO A 152 -20.62 -3.82 -2.63
C PRO A 152 -21.20 -5.01 -1.84
N ALA A 153 -22.30 -4.76 -1.12
CA ALA A 153 -23.09 -5.82 -0.50
C ALA A 153 -23.81 -6.68 -1.54
N GLY A 154 -24.19 -7.92 -1.18
CA GLY A 154 -24.98 -8.83 -2.00
C GLY A 154 -24.18 -9.62 -3.04
N CYS A 155 -22.87 -9.83 -2.82
CA CYS A 155 -22.03 -10.57 -3.75
C CYS A 155 -22.02 -12.08 -3.53
N LEU A 156 -22.54 -12.59 -2.39
CA LEU A 156 -22.53 -14.03 -2.06
C LEU A 156 -23.23 -14.87 -3.13
N ASN A 157 -24.46 -14.49 -3.47
CA ASN A 157 -25.34 -15.21 -4.42
C ASN A 157 -25.09 -14.85 -5.89
N HIS A 158 -24.04 -14.08 -6.20
CA HIS A 158 -23.75 -13.66 -7.57
C HIS A 158 -23.21 -14.81 -8.44
N LYS A 159 -23.54 -14.86 -9.73
CA LYS A 159 -23.14 -15.94 -10.67
C LYS A 159 -21.66 -15.95 -11.07
N ALA A 160 -20.81 -15.11 -10.46
CA ALA A 160 -19.43 -14.93 -10.92
C ALA A 160 -18.54 -16.10 -10.46
N LYS A 161 -17.86 -16.78 -11.38
CA LYS A 161 -17.05 -17.96 -11.02
C LYS A 161 -15.81 -17.58 -10.20
N ILE A 162 -15.43 -18.47 -9.28
CA ILE A 162 -14.15 -18.43 -8.56
C ILE A 162 -13.41 -19.74 -8.79
N PHE A 163 -12.09 -19.68 -8.81
CA PHE A 163 -11.21 -20.84 -9.01
C PHE A 163 -10.06 -20.79 -8.02
N GLY A 164 -9.99 -21.79 -7.14
CA GLY A 164 -8.94 -21.92 -6.12
C GLY A 164 -9.43 -21.67 -4.70
N THR A 165 -8.53 -21.94 -3.76
CA THR A 165 -8.72 -21.83 -2.31
C THR A 165 -7.40 -21.36 -1.73
N LEU A 166 -7.43 -20.35 -0.85
CA LEU A 166 -6.27 -19.58 -0.38
C LEU A 166 -5.57 -18.77 -1.48
N PHE A 167 -5.22 -19.41 -2.59
CA PHE A 167 -4.75 -18.79 -3.81
C PHE A 167 -5.83 -18.89 -4.88
N TYR A 168 -6.20 -17.75 -5.46
CA TYR A 168 -7.26 -17.66 -6.46
C TYR A 168 -6.69 -17.30 -7.82
N GLU A 169 -7.24 -17.90 -8.87
CA GLU A 169 -6.89 -17.55 -10.23
C GLU A 169 -7.32 -16.10 -10.54
N SER A 170 -6.51 -15.36 -11.31
CA SER A 170 -6.81 -13.98 -11.72
C SER A 170 -8.15 -13.79 -12.46
N SER A 171 -8.75 -14.87 -12.97
CA SER A 171 -10.06 -14.87 -13.63
C SER A 171 -11.26 -14.90 -12.66
N SER A 172 -11.00 -15.15 -11.37
CA SER A 172 -11.99 -15.21 -10.29
C SER A 172 -12.51 -13.82 -9.94
N SER A 173 -13.78 -13.76 -9.50
CA SER A 173 -14.34 -12.53 -8.91
C SER A 173 -13.59 -12.17 -7.62
N ILE A 174 -13.19 -10.91 -7.51
CA ILE A 174 -12.50 -10.36 -6.33
C ILE A 174 -13.39 -10.50 -5.09
N CYS A 175 -14.62 -10.00 -5.16
CA CYS A 175 -15.52 -9.95 -4.02
C CYS A 175 -15.97 -11.34 -3.58
N ARG A 176 -16.26 -12.25 -4.53
CA ARG A 176 -16.62 -13.63 -4.17
C ARG A 176 -15.44 -14.42 -3.64
N ALA A 177 -14.22 -14.22 -4.17
CA ALA A 177 -13.02 -14.84 -3.62
C ALA A 177 -12.73 -14.37 -2.19
N ALA A 178 -12.95 -13.09 -1.90
CA ALA A 178 -12.82 -12.51 -0.57
C ALA A 178 -13.83 -13.09 0.43
N ILE A 179 -15.08 -13.30 -0.01
CA ILE A 179 -16.11 -13.99 0.79
C ILE A 179 -15.74 -15.46 1.01
N HIS A 180 -15.36 -16.18 -0.04
CA HIS A 180 -14.90 -17.57 0.08
C HIS A 180 -13.72 -17.70 1.04
N TYR A 181 -12.78 -16.75 1.02
CA TYR A 181 -11.65 -16.70 1.96
C TYR A 181 -12.09 -16.43 3.41
N GLY A 182 -13.23 -15.77 3.62
CA GLY A 182 -13.74 -15.37 4.94
C GLY A 182 -13.25 -14.00 5.41
N ILE A 183 -12.71 -13.18 4.51
CA ILE A 183 -12.28 -11.81 4.83
C ILE A 183 -13.43 -10.80 4.69
N LEU A 184 -14.42 -11.12 3.84
CA LEU A 184 -15.62 -10.34 3.64
C LEU A 184 -16.87 -11.19 3.90
N ASP A 185 -17.91 -10.55 4.41
CA ASP A 185 -19.27 -11.10 4.44
C ASP A 185 -20.10 -10.54 3.28
N ASP A 186 -21.37 -10.99 3.15
CA ASP A 186 -22.31 -10.47 2.13
C ASP A 186 -22.67 -8.98 2.32
N LYS A 187 -22.21 -8.35 3.41
CA LYS A 187 -22.32 -6.90 3.64
C LYS A 187 -21.34 -6.08 2.77
N GLY A 188 -20.38 -6.72 2.11
CA GLY A 188 -19.32 -6.05 1.36
C GLY A 188 -18.27 -5.40 2.28
N GLY A 189 -17.35 -4.64 1.70
CA GLY A 189 -16.26 -4.03 2.45
C GLY A 189 -15.00 -3.80 1.62
N LEU A 190 -13.92 -3.43 2.30
CA LEU A 190 -12.60 -3.25 1.70
C LEU A 190 -11.83 -4.56 1.71
N VAL A 191 -11.17 -4.85 0.59
CA VAL A 191 -10.29 -6.00 0.45
C VAL A 191 -8.99 -5.59 -0.22
N ASP A 192 -7.88 -6.08 0.34
CA ASP A 192 -6.56 -5.95 -0.26
C ASP A 192 -6.13 -7.28 -0.92
N ILE A 193 -5.56 -7.19 -2.11
CA ILE A 193 -5.16 -8.32 -2.94
C ILE A 193 -3.66 -8.23 -3.23
N THR A 194 -2.97 -9.32 -2.94
CA THR A 194 -1.57 -9.53 -3.31
C THR A 194 -1.49 -10.44 -4.53
N ARG A 195 -0.81 -9.98 -5.60
CA ARG A 195 -0.53 -10.85 -6.76
C ARG A 195 0.64 -11.76 -6.43
N ASN A 196 0.33 -13.03 -6.25
CA ASN A 196 1.34 -14.08 -6.17
C ASN A 196 1.70 -14.56 -7.58
N GLY A 197 2.89 -15.15 -7.73
CA GLY A 197 3.34 -15.73 -9.00
C GLY A 197 2.45 -16.90 -9.49
N LYS A 198 2.90 -17.58 -10.55
CA LYS A 198 2.17 -18.74 -11.08
C LYS A 198 2.13 -19.87 -10.05
N VAL A 199 0.93 -20.39 -9.78
CA VAL A 199 0.72 -21.62 -9.02
C VAL A 199 0.40 -22.77 -9.97
N PRO A 200 0.92 -23.99 -9.73
CA PRO A 200 0.79 -25.10 -10.68
C PRO A 200 -0.61 -25.72 -10.71
N PHE A 201 -1.35 -25.66 -9.61
CA PHE A 201 -2.71 -26.17 -9.50
C PHE A 201 -3.53 -25.34 -8.50
N PHE A 202 -4.85 -25.45 -8.60
CA PHE A 202 -5.81 -24.81 -7.70
C PHE A 202 -6.64 -25.87 -6.99
N VAL A 203 -6.81 -25.72 -5.69
CA VAL A 203 -7.65 -26.60 -4.87
C VAL A 203 -9.09 -26.10 -4.89
N LYS A 204 -10.05 -26.99 -5.16
CA LYS A 204 -11.47 -26.71 -5.06
C LYS A 204 -11.95 -26.96 -3.63
N SER A 205 -12.61 -25.98 -3.03
CA SER A 205 -13.37 -26.14 -1.80
C SER A 205 -14.65 -25.33 -1.85
N GLU A 206 -15.57 -25.60 -0.93
CA GLU A 206 -16.71 -24.75 -0.64
C GLU A 206 -16.51 -24.15 0.76
N ARG A 207 -16.55 -22.82 0.85
CA ARG A 207 -16.34 -22.09 2.11
C ARG A 207 -17.20 -20.85 2.13
N HIS A 208 -17.78 -20.54 3.29
CA HIS A 208 -18.60 -19.35 3.51
C HIS A 208 -19.72 -19.17 2.47
N GLY A 209 -20.29 -20.29 1.98
CA GLY A 209 -21.39 -20.29 1.00
C GLY A 209 -21.00 -19.99 -0.44
N VAL A 210 -19.72 -20.14 -0.81
CA VAL A 210 -19.19 -19.93 -2.18
C VAL A 210 -18.45 -21.16 -2.68
#